data_AF-A0A7C6VJV9-F1
#
_entry.id   AF-A0A7C6VJV9-F1
#
_cell.length_a   1.000
_cell.length_b   1.000
_cell.length_c   1.000
_cell.angle_alpha   90.00
_cell.angle_beta   90.00
_cell.angle_gamma   90.00
#
_symmetry.space_group_name_H-M   'P 1'
#
loop_
_entity.id
_entity.type
_entity.pdbx_description
1 polymer ?
#
loop_
_entity_poly.entity_id
_entity_poly.type
_entity_poly.pdbx_seq_one_letter_code
_entity_poly.pdbx_strand_id
1 'polypeptide(L)'
;LLVALAIFYILLGCFLDGISIVVLTMAVLMPTIQAAGIDPLWFGIFVVVVVEMAQVTPPVGFNLFVLQGLTGRDMTVIARYALPYFLLMVLAVVLLYTFPGLVTWLPGHMVG
;
A
#
# COMPACT_ATOMS: atom_id res chain seq x y z
N LEU A 1 10.41 -29.66 -10.93
CA LEU A 1 11.25 -28.49 -10.60
C LEU A 1 10.55 -27.17 -10.92
N LEU A 2 10.15 -26.91 -12.18
CA LEU A 2 9.40 -25.70 -12.56
C LEU A 2 8.06 -25.54 -11.81
N VAL A 3 7.32 -26.62 -11.59
CA VAL A 3 6.08 -26.60 -10.79
C VAL A 3 6.34 -26.29 -9.31
N ALA A 4 7.44 -26.80 -8.74
CA ALA A 4 7.84 -26.51 -7.36
C ALA A 4 8.32 -25.05 -7.20
N LEU A 5 9.05 -24.53 -8.18
CA LEU A 5 9.40 -23.11 -8.27
C LEU A 5 8.16 -22.22 -8.45
N ALA A 6 7.21 -22.62 -9.29
CA ALA A 6 5.95 -21.90 -9.46
C ALA A 6 5.15 -21.83 -8.15
N ILE A 7 5.02 -22.96 -7.45
CA ILE A 7 4.35 -23.01 -6.13
C ILE A 7 5.13 -22.18 -5.10
N PHE A 8 6.46 -22.26 -5.09
CA PHE A 8 7.31 -21.46 -4.22
C PHE A 8 7.16 -19.95 -4.50
N TYR A 9 7.16 -19.53 -5.77
CA TYR A 9 6.96 -18.13 -6.16
C TYR A 9 5.53 -17.65 -5.92
N ILE A 10 4.51 -18.51 -6.07
CA ILE A 10 3.13 -18.20 -5.69
C ILE A 10 3.03 -18.00 -4.17
N LEU A 11 3.67 -18.87 -3.38
CA LEU A 11 3.71 -18.74 -1.92
C LEU A 11 4.49 -17.50 -1.45
N LEU A 12 5.63 -17.20 -2.07
CA LEU A 12 6.40 -15.98 -1.81
C LEU A 12 5.64 -14.72 -2.22
N GLY A 13 4.92 -14.77 -3.34
CA GLY A 13 4.02 -13.71 -3.81
C GLY A 13 2.86 -13.46 -2.85
N CYS A 14 2.30 -14.50 -2.21
CA CYS A 14 1.28 -14.37 -1.18
C CYS A 14 1.81 -13.83 0.16
N PHE A 15 3.10 -14.05 0.49
CA PHE A 15 3.68 -13.58 1.76
C PHE A 15 4.09 -12.10 1.74
N LEU A 16 4.27 -11.52 0.56
CA LEU A 16 4.46 -10.09 0.34
C LEU A 16 3.14 -9.36 0.05
N ASP A 17 2.00 -9.95 0.45
CA ASP A 17 0.71 -9.29 0.34
C ASP A 17 0.64 -8.08 1.29
N GLY A 18 0.15 -6.95 0.78
CA GLY A 18 0.17 -5.66 1.48
C GLY A 18 -0.48 -5.74 2.87
N ILE A 19 -1.53 -6.55 3.00
CA ILE A 19 -2.26 -6.76 4.25
C ILE A 19 -1.36 -7.35 5.35
N SER A 20 -0.50 -8.31 5.00
CA SER A 20 0.41 -8.95 5.97
C SER A 20 1.43 -7.94 6.54
N ILE A 21 1.94 -7.06 5.67
CA ILE A 21 2.86 -5.99 6.08
C ILE A 21 2.14 -4.98 6.97
N VAL A 22 0.92 -4.57 6.63
CA VAL A 22 0.12 -3.64 7.44
C VAL A 22 -0.13 -4.20 8.85
N VAL A 23 -0.60 -5.44 8.95
CA VAL A 23 -0.93 -6.06 10.25
C VAL A 23 0.31 -6.21 11.12
N LEU A 24 1.42 -6.70 10.55
CA LEU A 24 2.67 -6.90 11.26
C LEU A 24 3.28 -5.58 11.72
N THR A 25 3.31 -4.57 10.84
CA THR A 25 3.86 -3.24 11.18
C THR A 25 2.99 -2.51 12.20
N MET A 26 1.66 -2.57 12.09
CA MET A 26 0.77 -2.01 13.10
C MET A 26 0.98 -2.66 14.46
N ALA A 27 1.02 -4.00 14.53
CA ALA A 27 1.18 -4.70 15.81
C ALA A 27 2.48 -4.32 16.53
N VAL A 28 3.57 -4.12 15.77
CA VAL A 28 4.89 -3.75 16.31
C VAL A 28 4.98 -2.25 16.63
N LEU A 29 4.43 -1.39 15.78
CA LEU A 29 4.57 0.07 15.91
C LEU A 29 3.52 0.70 16.84
N MET A 30 2.38 0.05 17.08
CA MET A 30 1.29 0.56 17.93
C MET A 30 1.75 1.13 19.28
N PRO A 31 2.56 0.42 20.10
CA PRO A 31 3.00 0.97 21.39
C PRO A 31 3.83 2.25 21.23
N THR A 32 4.64 2.35 20.18
CA THR A 32 5.46 3.53 19.88
C THR A 32 4.61 4.71 19.43
N ILE A 33 3.60 4.47 18.59
CA ILE A 33 2.65 5.48 18.10
C ILE A 33 1.82 6.05 19.25
N GLN A 34 1.31 5.18 20.13
CA GLN A 34 0.56 5.60 21.31
C GLN A 34 1.44 6.38 22.30
N ALA A 35 2.68 5.94 22.53
CA ALA A 35 3.63 6.66 23.38
C ALA A 35 4.02 8.05 22.82
N ALA A 36 4.03 8.20 21.49
CA ALA A 36 4.26 9.46 20.80
C ALA A 36 3.01 10.38 20.75
N GLY A 37 1.85 9.93 21.26
CA GLY A 37 0.59 10.67 21.22
C GLY A 37 -0.02 10.81 19.82
N ILE A 38 0.38 9.95 18.87
CA ILE A 38 -0.15 9.95 17.51
C ILE A 38 -1.47 9.16 17.49
N ASP A 39 -2.47 9.68 16.78
CA ASP A 39 -3.76 9.00 16.59
C ASP A 39 -3.55 7.67 15.81
N PRO A 40 -3.90 6.51 16.40
CA PRO A 40 -3.79 5.21 15.75
C PRO A 40 -4.61 5.09 14.46
N LEU A 41 -5.76 5.76 14.38
CA LEU A 41 -6.62 5.74 13.19
C LEU A 41 -5.94 6.45 12.02
N TRP A 42 -5.39 7.64 12.29
CA TRP A 42 -4.64 8.40 11.31
C TRP A 42 -3.41 7.62 10.82
N PHE A 43 -2.65 7.04 11.75
CA PHE A 43 -1.48 6.23 11.41
C PHE A 43 -1.86 4.98 10.60
N GLY A 44 -2.94 4.30 10.97
CA GLY A 44 -3.44 3.14 10.23
C GLY A 44 -3.78 3.48 8.78
N ILE A 45 -4.54 4.56 8.56
CA ILE A 45 -4.89 5.00 7.20
C ILE A 45 -3.65 5.43 6.42
N PHE A 46 -2.72 6.15 7.05
CA PHE A 46 -1.45 6.52 6.44
C PHE A 46 -0.68 5.28 5.96
N VAL A 47 -0.52 4.27 6.82
CA VAL A 47 0.17 3.02 6.48
C VAL A 47 -0.53 2.29 5.32
N VAL A 48 -1.87 2.19 5.34
CA VAL A 48 -2.63 1.56 4.25
C VAL A 48 -2.38 2.26 2.93
N VAL A 49 -2.46 3.59 2.87
CA VAL A 49 -2.24 4.35 1.62
C VAL A 49 -0.80 4.20 1.12
N VAL A 50 0.18 4.21 2.01
CA VAL A 50 1.60 4.01 1.65
C VAL A 50 1.86 2.60 1.12
N VAL A 51 1.23 1.57 1.71
CA VAL A 51 1.35 0.19 1.25
C VAL A 51 0.71 0.02 -0.13
N GLU A 52 -0.48 0.58 -0.35
CA GLU A 52 -1.11 0.61 -1.67
C GLU A 52 -0.22 1.32 -2.71
N MET A 53 0.42 2.43 -2.32
CA MET A 53 1.34 3.15 -3.20
C MET A 53 2.53 2.28 -3.59
N ALA A 54 3.09 1.50 -2.66
CA ALA A 54 4.19 0.57 -2.92
C ALA A 54 3.79 -0.53 -3.92
N GLN A 55 2.54 -1.01 -3.89
CA GLN A 55 2.06 -2.02 -4.85
C GLN A 55 1.94 -1.51 -6.29
N VAL A 56 1.83 -0.19 -6.48
CA VAL A 56 1.68 0.44 -7.81
C VAL A 56 2.99 1.09 -8.29
N THR A 57 4.04 1.12 -7.45
CA THR A 57 5.32 1.74 -7.80
C THR A 57 6.25 0.75 -8.56
N PRO A 58 6.82 1.13 -9.72
CA PRO A 58 7.85 0.35 -10.39
C PRO A 58 9.12 0.27 -9.53
N PRO A 59 9.94 -0.81 -9.51
CA PRO A 59 10.04 -1.92 -10.47
C PRO A 59 9.43 -3.26 -10.02
N VAL A 60 8.91 -3.35 -8.79
CA VAL A 60 8.46 -4.62 -8.18
C VAL A 60 6.96 -4.62 -7.84
N GLY A 61 6.24 -3.52 -8.10
CA GLY A 61 4.83 -3.37 -7.75
C GLY A 61 3.98 -4.54 -8.24
N PHE A 62 3.32 -5.24 -7.31
CA PHE A 62 2.49 -6.41 -7.59
C PHE A 62 1.46 -6.14 -8.69
N ASN A 63 0.80 -4.98 -8.64
CA ASN A 63 -0.19 -4.58 -9.64
C ASN A 63 0.43 -4.42 -11.04
N LEU A 64 1.67 -3.94 -11.12
CA LEU A 64 2.37 -3.81 -12.40
C LEU A 64 2.79 -5.18 -12.97
N PHE A 65 3.20 -6.12 -12.11
CA PHE A 65 3.51 -7.50 -12.54
C PHE A 65 2.28 -8.25 -13.05
N VAL A 66 1.15 -8.11 -12.36
CA VAL A 66 -0.12 -8.72 -12.81
C VAL A 66 -0.52 -8.13 -14.17
N LEU A 67 -0.44 -6.80 -14.33
CA LEU A 67 -0.73 -6.14 -15.61
C LEU A 67 0.25 -6.57 -16.72
N GLN A 68 1.53 -6.76 -16.41
CA GLN A 68 2.50 -7.30 -17.36
C GLN A 68 2.13 -8.73 -17.80
N GLY A 69 1.73 -9.60 -16.87
CA GLY A 69 1.30 -10.96 -17.17
C GLY A 69 0.04 -11.04 -18.03
N LEU A 70 -0.90 -10.11 -17.83
CA LEU A 70 -2.15 -10.04 -18.61
C LEU A 70 -1.97 -9.39 -19.99
N THR A 71 -1.10 -8.38 -20.10
CA THR A 71 -0.98 -7.57 -21.34
C THR A 71 0.20 -7.95 -22.22
N GLY A 72 1.20 -8.66 -21.68
CA GLY A 72 2.44 -8.99 -22.38
C GLY A 72 3.32 -7.79 -22.74
N ARG A 73 3.02 -6.58 -22.24
CA ARG A 73 3.81 -5.37 -22.51
C ARG A 73 4.99 -5.26 -21.54
N ASP A 74 6.02 -4.55 -21.96
CA ASP A 74 7.18 -4.29 -21.10
C ASP A 74 6.80 -3.54 -19.82
N MET A 75 7.42 -3.93 -18.70
CA MET A 75 7.24 -3.33 -17.38
C MET A 75 7.44 -1.80 -17.41
N THR A 76 8.39 -1.31 -18.20
CA THR A 76 8.67 0.13 -18.36
C THR A 76 7.53 0.90 -19.02
N VAL A 77 6.80 0.27 -19.95
CA VAL A 77 5.64 0.87 -20.62
C VAL A 77 4.47 0.96 -19.65
N ILE A 78 4.21 -0.12 -18.91
CA ILE A 78 3.13 -0.17 -17.90
C ILE A 78 3.43 0.81 -16.76
N ALA A 79 4.66 0.85 -16.28
CA ALA A 79 5.15 1.82 -15.30
C ALA A 79 4.89 3.26 -15.73
N ARG A 80 5.12 3.59 -17.00
CA ARG A 80 4.87 4.93 -17.53
C ARG A 80 3.38 5.29 -17.54
N TYR A 81 2.50 4.33 -17.77
CA TYR A 81 1.05 4.53 -17.67
C TYR A 81 0.55 4.60 -16.23
N ALA A 82 1.21 3.91 -15.29
CA ALA A 82 0.88 3.95 -13.87
C ALA A 82 1.43 5.21 -13.16
N LEU A 83 2.44 5.87 -13.72
CA LEU A 83 3.05 7.09 -13.18
C LEU A 83 2.04 8.21 -12.80
N PRO A 84 1.06 8.60 -13.65
CA PRO A 84 0.07 9.59 -13.25
C PRO A 84 -0.76 9.17 -12.03
N TYR A 85 -1.09 7.89 -11.90
CA TYR A 85 -1.80 7.37 -10.73
C TYR A 85 -0.92 7.42 -9.47
N PHE A 86 0.36 7.05 -9.60
CA PHE A 86 1.33 7.18 -8.51
C PHE A 86 1.43 8.62 -8.00
N LEU A 87 1.47 9.61 -8.91
CA LEU A 87 1.49 11.03 -8.53
C LEU A 87 0.24 11.45 -7.75
N LEU A 88 -0.94 10.94 -8.11
CA LEU A 88 -2.17 11.18 -7.35
C LEU A 88 -2.13 10.55 -5.96
N MET A 89 -1.52 9.37 -5.80
CA MET A 89 -1.33 8.76 -4.49
C MET A 89 -0.36 9.55 -3.63
N VAL A 90 0.74 10.05 -4.20
CA VAL A 90 1.67 10.95 -3.50
C VAL A 90 0.94 12.22 -3.04
N LEU A 91 0.13 12.82 -3.92
CA LEU A 91 -0.71 13.96 -3.57
C LEU A 91 -1.66 13.62 -2.40
N ALA A 92 -2.30 12.46 -2.43
CA ALA A 92 -3.19 12.00 -1.35
C ALA A 92 -2.43 11.86 -0.02
N VAL A 93 -1.23 11.29 -0.02
CA VAL A 93 -0.38 11.18 1.19
C VAL A 93 -0.02 12.56 1.73
N VAL A 94 0.37 13.50 0.86
CA VAL A 94 0.66 14.89 1.27
C VAL A 94 -0.57 15.57 1.87
N LEU A 95 -1.75 15.36 1.28
CA LEU A 95 -3.00 15.89 1.81
C LEU A 95 -3.36 15.27 3.17
N LEU A 96 -3.18 13.96 3.35
CA LEU A 96 -3.42 13.28 4.63
C LEU A 96 -2.45 13.74 5.73
N TYR A 97 -1.21 14.04 5.35
CA TYR A 97 -0.20 14.57 6.27
C TYR A 97 -0.49 16.01 6.68
N THR A 98 -0.87 16.87 5.73
CA THR A 98 -1.15 18.28 5.99
C THR A 98 -2.51 18.50 6.65
N PHE A 99 -3.50 17.67 6.33
CA PHE A 99 -4.86 17.73 6.85
C PHE A 99 -5.27 16.39 7.47
N PRO A 100 -4.76 16.05 8.68
CA PRO A 100 -5.11 14.80 9.37
C PRO A 100 -6.62 14.69 9.66
N GLY A 101 -7.32 15.83 9.73
CA GLY A 101 -8.77 15.88 9.88
C GLY A 101 -9.55 15.20 8.74
N LEU A 102 -8.97 15.01 7.55
CA LEU A 102 -9.62 14.27 6.46
C LEU A 102 -9.90 12.81 6.85
N VAL A 103 -9.03 12.22 7.66
CA VAL A 103 -9.17 10.84 8.16
C VAL A 103 -10.31 10.75 9.16
N THR A 104 -10.39 11.70 10.09
CA THR A 104 -11.31 11.64 11.23
C THR A 104 -12.66 12.29 10.94
N TRP A 105 -12.77 13.09 9.88
CA TRP A 105 -14.00 13.81 9.53
C TRP A 105 -15.17 12.88 9.28
N LEU A 106 -15.03 11.89 8.38
CA LEU A 106 -16.12 10.97 8.06
C LEU A 106 -16.51 10.09 9.25
N PRO A 107 -15.57 9.40 9.95
CA PRO A 107 -15.90 8.66 11.17
C PRO A 107 -16.60 9.50 12.24
N GLY A 108 -16.17 10.75 12.44
CA GLY A 108 -16.79 11.66 13.41
C GLY A 108 -18.23 12.08 13.08
N HIS A 109 -18.66 11.94 11.82
CA HIS A 109 -20.05 12.19 11.40
C HIS A 109 -20.89 10.91 11.27
N MET A 110 -20.26 9.74 11.26
CA MET A 110 -20.95 8.43 11.19
C MET A 110 -21.22 7.85 12.58
N VAL A 111 -20.41 8.19 13.57
CA VAL A 111 -20.66 7.83 14.98
C VAL A 111 -21.64 8.87 15.55
N GLY A 112 -22.92 8.68 15.21
CA GLY A 112 -24.06 9.29 15.90
C GLY A 112 -24.54 8.40 17.04
#